data_AF-A0A0B5EID8-F1
#
_entry.id   AF-A0A0B5EID8-F1
#
_cell.length_a   1.000
_cell.length_b   1.000
_cell.length_c   1.000
_cell.angle_alpha   90.00
_cell.angle_beta   90.00
_cell.angle_gamma   90.00
#
_symmetry.space_group_name_H-M   'P 1'
#
loop_
_entity.id
_entity.type
_entity.pdbx_description
1 polymer ?
#
loop_
_entity_poly.entity_id
_entity_poly.type
_entity_poly.pdbx_seq_one_letter_code
_entity_poly.pdbx_strand_id
1 'polypeptide(L)'
;MPGTITDHRIGQSSIANVAVDVDVDVASLTTCEREVALYASDMPDRRRSFPNEQVREWIVQGAGRLGIEEMRRRALHLQGHGQLQRARLLPPLVQERHQAQFPKRARLDAVRKAVANNVLWDDMTHSAAARNHLGEVDGPCPCRGTGRIALAEAFSMLCPVHSATTIQAHQRGGEWMPGGVPAEVLASFGLTTSTRPVTGSADAAEVWGVEA
;
A
#
# COMPACT_ATOMS: atom_id res chain seq x y z
N MET A 1 -29.83 16.96 47.67
CA MET A 1 -30.04 15.72 46.90
C MET A 1 -28.75 15.44 46.12
N PRO A 2 -27.81 14.66 46.67
CA PRO A 2 -26.60 14.28 45.93
C PRO A 2 -26.92 13.19 44.89
N GLY A 3 -26.59 13.46 43.63
CA GLY A 3 -26.81 12.55 42.50
C GLY A 3 -25.64 11.58 42.33
N THR A 4 -25.97 10.30 42.21
CA THR A 4 -25.03 9.19 42.00
C THR A 4 -24.60 9.14 40.53
N ILE A 5 -23.33 9.40 40.25
CA ILE A 5 -22.73 9.20 38.93
C ILE A 5 -22.28 7.74 38.86
N THR A 6 -22.99 6.93 38.08
CA THR A 6 -22.62 5.55 37.77
C THR A 6 -21.52 5.53 36.71
N ASP A 7 -20.32 5.19 37.14
CA ASP A 7 -19.14 5.03 36.29
C ASP A 7 -19.27 3.71 35.49
N HIS A 8 -19.74 3.80 34.25
CA HIS A 8 -19.80 2.67 33.33
C HIS A 8 -18.41 2.37 32.76
N ARG A 9 -17.66 1.56 33.50
CA ARG A 9 -16.39 0.98 33.05
C ARG A 9 -16.64 -0.02 31.92
N ILE A 10 -16.59 0.45 30.68
CA ILE A 10 -16.56 -0.40 29.48
C ILE A 10 -15.30 -1.27 29.58
N GLY A 11 -15.49 -2.57 29.83
CA GLY A 11 -14.42 -3.55 29.87
C GLY A 11 -13.69 -3.55 28.54
N GLN A 12 -12.43 -3.15 28.55
CA GLN A 12 -11.53 -3.34 27.42
C GLN A 12 -11.33 -4.84 27.24
N SER A 13 -12.07 -5.42 26.31
CA SER A 13 -11.82 -6.77 25.81
C SER A 13 -10.44 -6.79 25.17
N SER A 14 -9.45 -7.19 25.96
CA SER A 14 -8.11 -7.53 25.49
C SER A 14 -8.24 -8.68 24.51
N ILE A 15 -8.32 -8.36 23.22
CA ILE A 15 -8.15 -9.35 22.15
C ILE A 15 -6.72 -9.85 22.31
N ALA A 16 -6.57 -11.01 22.95
CA ALA A 16 -5.29 -11.71 22.96
C ALA A 16 -4.93 -11.96 21.49
N ASN A 17 -3.91 -11.26 21.01
CA ASN A 17 -3.32 -11.53 19.70
C ASN A 17 -2.75 -12.94 19.77
N VAL A 18 -3.54 -13.93 19.32
CA VAL A 18 -3.04 -15.26 19.01
C VAL A 18 -2.00 -15.05 17.92
N ALA A 19 -0.73 -15.18 18.28
CA ALA A 19 0.35 -15.16 17.32
C ALA A 19 0.17 -16.36 16.40
N VAL A 20 -0.48 -16.14 15.25
CA VAL A 20 -0.50 -17.11 14.18
C VAL A 20 0.91 -17.13 13.62
N ASP A 21 1.59 -18.26 13.75
CA ASP A 21 2.89 -18.49 13.13
C ASP A 21 2.67 -18.57 11.63
N VAL A 22 2.80 -17.42 10.95
CA VAL A 22 2.67 -17.33 9.50
C VAL A 22 4.03 -17.67 8.91
N ASP A 23 4.15 -18.85 8.31
CA ASP A 23 5.32 -19.21 7.52
C ASP A 23 5.31 -18.37 6.23
N VAL A 24 6.31 -17.49 6.09
CA VAL A 24 6.43 -16.55 4.97
C VAL A 24 7.62 -16.93 4.11
N ASP A 25 7.35 -17.49 2.94
CA ASP A 25 8.38 -17.69 1.92
C ASP A 25 8.75 -16.36 1.25
N VAL A 26 10.00 -15.92 1.40
CA VAL A 26 10.53 -14.68 0.80
C VAL A 26 10.48 -14.70 -0.74
N ALA A 27 10.59 -15.87 -1.37
CA ALA A 27 10.47 -16.01 -2.82
C ALA A 27 9.05 -15.68 -3.31
N SER A 28 8.04 -15.87 -2.45
CA SER A 28 6.63 -15.53 -2.72
C SER A 28 6.28 -14.04 -2.58
N LEU A 29 7.27 -13.21 -2.22
CA LEU A 29 7.10 -11.77 -2.02
C LEU A 29 7.63 -10.95 -3.21
N THR A 30 6.91 -9.90 -3.56
CA THR A 30 7.36 -8.88 -4.53
C THR A 30 8.51 -8.03 -3.96
N THR A 31 9.21 -7.27 -4.82
CA THR A 31 10.25 -6.35 -4.34
C THR A 31 9.71 -5.33 -3.35
N CYS A 32 8.53 -4.74 -3.63
CA CYS A 32 7.90 -3.77 -2.72
C CYS A 32 7.40 -4.43 -1.43
N GLU A 33 6.90 -5.67 -1.48
CA GLU A 33 6.52 -6.44 -0.28
C GLU A 33 7.74 -6.68 0.63
N ARG A 34 8.88 -7.07 0.04
CA ARG A 34 10.16 -7.23 0.77
C ARG A 34 10.62 -5.90 1.40
N GLU A 35 10.52 -4.78 0.68
CA GLU A 35 10.85 -3.44 1.22
C GLU A 35 9.98 -3.05 2.42
N VAL A 36 8.67 -3.24 2.33
CA VAL A 36 7.72 -2.91 3.40
C VAL A 36 7.93 -3.80 4.62
N ALA A 37 8.12 -5.11 4.41
CA ALA A 37 8.43 -6.05 5.48
C ALA A 37 9.73 -5.62 6.19
N LEU A 38 10.79 -5.40 5.43
CA LEU A 38 12.07 -4.98 5.98
C LEU A 38 11.99 -3.63 6.71
N TYR A 39 11.13 -2.70 6.26
CA TYR A 39 10.87 -1.44 6.96
C TYR A 39 10.25 -1.64 8.35
N ALA A 40 9.39 -2.64 8.53
CA ALA A 40 8.77 -2.96 9.82
C ALA A 40 9.59 -3.91 10.73
N SER A 41 10.70 -4.44 10.24
CA SER A 41 11.59 -5.33 10.97
C SER A 41 12.50 -4.60 11.98
N ASP A 42 13.33 -5.35 12.71
CA ASP A 42 14.40 -4.79 13.54
C ASP A 42 15.68 -4.43 12.76
N MET A 43 15.64 -4.44 11.42
CA MET A 43 16.79 -4.03 10.61
C MET A 43 17.30 -2.66 11.09
N PRO A 44 18.60 -2.51 11.42
CA PRO A 44 19.14 -1.26 11.92
C PRO A 44 19.17 -0.18 10.81
N ASP A 45 18.99 1.09 11.20
CA ASP A 45 18.92 2.23 10.27
C ASP A 45 20.27 2.57 9.60
N ARG A 46 21.39 1.96 10.04
CA ARG A 46 22.74 2.33 9.60
C ARG A 46 23.19 1.50 8.39
N ARG A 47 23.94 2.15 7.50
CA ARG A 47 24.57 1.52 6.33
C ARG A 47 25.63 0.50 6.75
N ARG A 48 25.25 -0.77 6.80
CA ARG A 48 26.17 -1.91 6.76
C ARG A 48 25.66 -2.86 5.68
N SER A 49 26.58 -3.57 5.03
CA SER A 49 26.20 -4.75 4.26
C SER A 49 25.82 -5.84 5.26
N PHE A 50 24.72 -6.53 5.00
CA PHE A 50 24.27 -7.65 5.82
C PHE A 50 24.29 -8.91 4.96
N PRO A 51 24.57 -10.10 5.53
CA PRO A 51 24.40 -11.36 4.81
C PRO A 51 22.96 -11.53 4.31
N ASN A 52 22.78 -12.24 3.20
CA ASN A 52 21.46 -12.45 2.59
C ASN A 52 20.50 -13.14 3.56
N GLU A 53 20.97 -14.13 4.31
CA GLU A 53 20.18 -14.88 5.30
C GLU A 53 19.62 -13.95 6.38
N GLN A 54 20.43 -13.03 6.88
CA GLN A 54 20.00 -12.06 7.90
C GLN A 54 18.94 -11.09 7.35
N VAL A 55 19.07 -10.67 6.09
CA VAL A 55 18.05 -9.83 5.44
C VAL A 55 16.73 -10.60 5.28
N ARG A 56 16.79 -11.89 4.92
CA ARG A 56 15.61 -12.75 4.82
C ARG A 56 14.92 -12.94 6.17
N GLU A 57 15.68 -13.18 7.24
CA GLU A 57 15.14 -13.26 8.61
C GLU A 57 14.38 -11.98 9.01
N TRP A 58 14.94 -10.81 8.71
CA TRP A 58 14.25 -9.54 8.96
C TRP A 58 13.03 -9.33 8.08
N ILE A 59 13.03 -9.79 6.83
CA ILE A 59 11.83 -9.76 5.97
C ILE A 59 10.73 -10.61 6.62
N VAL A 60 11.01 -11.86 7.02
CA VAL A 60 10.03 -12.73 7.68
C VAL A 60 9.53 -12.09 8.98
N GLN A 61 10.44 -11.57 9.81
CA GLN A 61 10.09 -10.87 11.05
C GLN A 61 9.15 -9.68 10.80
N GLY A 62 9.46 -8.85 9.80
CA GLY A 62 8.65 -7.69 9.46
C GLY A 62 7.28 -8.05 8.88
N ALA A 63 7.22 -9.10 8.06
CA ALA A 63 5.96 -9.63 7.55
C ALA A 63 5.06 -10.17 8.68
N GLY A 64 5.64 -10.89 9.65
CA GLY A 64 4.91 -11.37 10.83
C GLY A 64 4.38 -10.23 11.71
N ARG A 65 5.13 -9.13 11.84
CA ARG A 65 4.71 -7.95 12.63
C ARG A 65 3.58 -7.15 12.00
N LEU A 66 3.62 -6.95 10.68
CA LEU A 66 2.58 -6.21 9.96
C LEU A 66 1.35 -7.08 9.69
N GLY A 67 1.54 -8.38 9.49
CA GLY A 67 0.59 -9.25 8.82
C GLY A 67 0.67 -9.11 7.30
N ILE A 68 0.40 -10.22 6.60
CA ILE A 68 0.58 -10.33 5.14
C ILE A 68 -0.33 -9.38 4.36
N GLU A 69 -1.58 -9.22 4.79
CA GLU A 69 -2.57 -8.39 4.10
C GLU A 69 -2.19 -6.90 4.16
N GLU A 70 -1.82 -6.41 5.33
CA GLU A 70 -1.40 -5.02 5.52
C GLU A 70 -0.07 -4.73 4.83
N MET A 71 0.88 -5.66 4.90
CA MET A 71 2.15 -5.58 4.16
C MET A 71 1.90 -5.45 2.65
N ARG A 72 1.05 -6.30 2.07
CA ARG A 72 0.70 -6.26 0.64
C ARG A 72 0.02 -4.95 0.26
N ARG A 73 -0.93 -4.47 1.07
CA ARG A 73 -1.60 -3.18 0.85
C ARG A 73 -0.61 -2.02 0.82
N ARG A 74 0.29 -1.94 1.81
CA ARG A 74 1.35 -0.91 1.84
C ARG A 74 2.33 -1.04 0.68
N ALA A 75 2.63 -2.26 0.23
CA ALA A 75 3.50 -2.49 -0.91
C ALA A 75 2.87 -1.97 -2.22
N LEU A 76 1.57 -2.16 -2.42
CA LEU A 76 0.84 -1.58 -3.56
C LEU A 76 0.90 -0.05 -3.54
N HIS A 77 0.69 0.57 -2.37
CA HIS A 77 0.82 2.02 -2.20
C HIS A 77 2.24 2.53 -2.43
N LEU A 78 3.24 1.80 -1.94
CA LEU A 78 4.66 2.11 -2.15
C LEU A 78 5.03 2.07 -3.65
N GLN A 79 4.54 1.06 -4.36
CA GLN A 79 4.77 0.88 -5.79
C GLN A 79 4.08 1.99 -6.61
N GLY A 80 2.81 2.28 -6.31
CA GLY A 80 2.05 3.34 -6.96
C GLY A 80 2.67 4.73 -6.74
N HIS A 81 3.11 5.03 -5.51
CA HIS A 81 3.87 6.25 -5.21
C HIS A 81 5.14 6.35 -6.06
N GLY A 82 5.93 5.28 -6.11
CA GLY A 82 7.17 5.24 -6.90
C GLY A 82 6.93 5.43 -8.41
N GLN A 83 5.85 4.85 -8.96
CA GLN A 83 5.44 5.03 -10.36
C GLN A 83 5.06 6.49 -10.65
N LEU A 84 4.24 7.10 -9.81
CA LEU A 84 3.86 8.52 -9.95
C LEU A 84 5.05 9.46 -9.79
N GLN A 85 5.93 9.19 -8.83
CA GLN A 85 7.13 9.99 -8.59
C GLN A 85 8.05 9.99 -9.81
N ARG A 86 8.32 8.80 -10.40
CA ARG A 86 9.13 8.68 -11.62
C ARG A 86 8.51 9.41 -12.82
N ALA A 87 7.19 9.41 -12.92
CA ALA A 87 6.45 10.13 -13.96
C ALA A 87 6.34 11.65 -13.70
N ARG A 88 6.79 12.15 -12.53
CA ARG A 88 6.61 13.54 -12.07
C ARG A 88 5.13 13.96 -11.98
N LEU A 89 4.25 13.03 -11.63
CA LEU A 89 2.79 13.21 -11.55
C LEU A 89 2.27 13.02 -10.12
N LEU A 90 3.12 13.24 -9.11
CA LEU A 90 2.80 12.92 -7.73
C LEU A 90 1.95 14.02 -7.07
N PRO A 91 0.67 13.78 -6.75
CA PRO A 91 -0.15 14.78 -6.08
C PRO A 91 0.32 15.03 -4.63
N PRO A 92 0.21 16.26 -4.09
CA PRO A 92 0.62 16.57 -2.71
C PRO A 92 -0.01 15.66 -1.65
N LEU A 93 -1.32 15.41 -1.73
CA LEU A 93 -2.03 14.53 -0.79
C LEU A 93 -1.49 13.09 -0.80
N VAL A 94 -1.09 12.57 -1.96
CA VAL A 94 -0.48 11.23 -2.07
C VAL A 94 0.91 11.22 -1.43
N GLN A 95 1.67 12.30 -1.59
CA GLN A 95 2.98 12.46 -0.95
C GLN A 95 2.87 12.56 0.58
N GLU A 96 1.87 13.28 1.10
CA GLU A 96 1.58 13.37 2.53
C GLU A 96 1.22 12.02 3.12
N ARG A 97 0.29 11.28 2.49
CA ARG A 97 -0.09 9.93 2.94
C ARG A 97 1.08 8.96 2.90
N HIS A 98 1.92 9.03 1.87
CA HIS A 98 3.14 8.23 1.80
C HIS A 98 4.09 8.56 2.98
N GLN A 99 4.26 9.83 3.32
CA GLN A 99 5.08 10.23 4.48
C GLN A 99 4.46 9.77 5.81
N ALA A 100 3.13 9.78 5.93
CA ALA A 100 2.44 9.26 7.11
C ALA A 100 2.66 7.74 7.28
N GLN A 101 2.63 6.97 6.19
CA GLN A 101 2.91 5.53 6.22
C GLN A 101 4.40 5.22 6.45
N PHE A 102 5.30 6.03 5.88
CA PHE A 102 6.76 5.85 5.92
C PHE A 102 7.47 7.09 6.48
N PRO A 103 7.30 7.42 7.79
CA PRO A 103 7.79 8.66 8.36
C PRO A 103 9.32 8.78 8.38
N LYS A 104 10.05 7.65 8.37
CA LYS A 104 11.51 7.63 8.40
C LYS A 104 12.06 7.44 6.99
N ARG A 105 12.15 8.51 6.20
CA ARG A 105 12.69 8.47 4.82
C ARG A 105 14.04 7.78 4.72
N ALA A 106 14.98 8.10 5.62
CA ALA A 106 16.32 7.49 5.61
C ALA A 106 16.28 5.97 5.80
N ARG A 107 15.33 5.47 6.60
CA ARG A 107 15.11 4.03 6.77
C ARG A 107 14.53 3.40 5.50
N LEU A 108 13.57 4.05 4.86
CA LEU A 108 13.01 3.59 3.57
C LEU A 108 14.10 3.51 2.49
N ASP A 109 15.00 4.49 2.43
CA ASP A 109 16.13 4.45 1.50
C ASP A 109 17.15 3.34 1.84
N ALA A 110 17.34 3.03 3.13
CA ALA A 110 18.21 1.95 3.58
C ALA A 110 17.63 0.57 3.22
N VAL A 111 16.34 0.33 3.46
CA VAL A 111 15.68 -0.95 3.10
C VAL A 111 15.69 -1.19 1.60
N ARG A 112 15.43 -0.16 0.78
CA ARG A 112 15.50 -0.24 -0.68
C ARG A 112 16.87 -0.73 -1.16
N LYS A 113 17.94 -0.17 -0.59
CA LYS A 113 19.30 -0.60 -0.90
C LYS A 113 19.59 -2.01 -0.43
N ALA A 114 19.15 -2.37 0.78
CA ALA A 114 19.33 -3.72 1.31
C ALA A 114 18.60 -4.75 0.45
N VAL A 115 17.36 -4.47 0.03
CA VAL A 115 16.58 -5.35 -0.85
C VAL A 115 17.27 -5.48 -2.22
N ALA A 116 17.65 -4.35 -2.84
CA ALA A 116 18.30 -4.36 -4.14
C ALA A 116 19.66 -5.10 -4.16
N ASN A 117 20.40 -5.09 -3.06
CA ASN A 117 21.73 -5.71 -3.01
C ASN A 117 21.71 -7.19 -2.62
N ASN A 118 20.74 -7.63 -1.81
CA ASN A 118 20.81 -8.94 -1.16
C ASN A 118 19.78 -9.94 -1.70
N VAL A 119 18.58 -9.48 -2.07
CA VAL A 119 17.48 -10.36 -2.48
C VAL A 119 17.07 -10.14 -3.94
N LEU A 120 17.89 -9.41 -4.72
CA LEU A 120 17.68 -9.29 -6.17
C LEU A 120 17.83 -10.66 -6.88
N TRP A 121 18.68 -11.52 -6.34
CA TRP A 121 18.93 -12.88 -6.84
C TRP A 121 18.04 -13.94 -6.19
N ASP A 122 17.20 -13.53 -5.23
CA ASP A 122 16.20 -14.43 -4.68
C ASP A 122 15.10 -14.55 -5.74
N ASP A 123 15.06 -15.72 -6.40
CA ASP A 123 14.03 -16.05 -7.38
C ASP A 123 12.65 -15.63 -6.84
N MET A 124 11.89 -14.99 -7.72
CA MET A 124 10.53 -14.58 -7.43
C MET A 124 9.61 -15.63 -8.02
N THR A 125 8.68 -16.15 -7.22
CA THR A 125 7.67 -17.08 -7.74
C THR A 125 6.88 -16.41 -8.86
N HIS A 126 6.32 -17.18 -9.79
CA HIS A 126 5.53 -16.63 -10.89
C HIS A 126 4.37 -15.74 -10.41
N SER A 127 3.72 -16.12 -9.29
CA SER A 127 2.63 -15.32 -8.72
C SER A 127 3.13 -13.99 -8.17
N ALA A 128 4.27 -13.96 -7.48
CA ALA A 128 4.89 -12.73 -7.03
C ALA A 128 5.36 -11.86 -8.21
N ALA A 129 5.95 -12.46 -9.24
CA ALA A 129 6.38 -11.75 -10.45
C ALA A 129 5.18 -11.07 -11.16
N ALA A 130 4.04 -11.76 -11.22
CA ALA A 130 2.80 -11.20 -11.77
C ALA A 130 2.28 -10.01 -10.95
N ARG A 131 2.49 -9.97 -9.63
CA ARG A 131 2.09 -8.84 -8.77
C ARG A 131 3.11 -7.70 -8.74
N ASN A 132 4.37 -7.93 -9.09
CA ASN A 132 5.48 -7.00 -8.83
C ASN A 132 5.33 -5.62 -9.49
N HIS A 133 4.53 -5.53 -10.57
CA HIS A 133 4.26 -4.28 -11.28
C HIS A 133 2.94 -3.61 -10.86
N LEU A 134 2.12 -4.27 -10.04
CA LEU A 134 0.85 -3.74 -9.58
C LEU A 134 1.09 -2.62 -8.56
N GLY A 135 0.43 -1.49 -8.75
CA GLY A 135 0.47 -0.36 -7.84
C GLY A 135 -0.94 0.16 -7.58
N GLU A 136 -1.12 0.77 -6.41
CA GLU A 136 -2.33 1.50 -6.05
C GLU A 136 -1.97 2.88 -5.53
N VAL A 137 -2.86 3.85 -5.70
CA VAL A 137 -2.68 5.21 -5.17
C VAL A 137 -3.44 5.31 -3.86
N ASP A 138 -2.73 5.55 -2.76
CA ASP A 138 -3.38 5.97 -1.52
C ASP A 138 -3.80 7.44 -1.66
N GLY A 139 -5.04 7.66 -2.10
CA GLY A 139 -5.60 8.98 -2.35
C GLY A 139 -6.13 9.15 -3.79
N PRO A 140 -6.42 10.39 -4.21
CA PRO A 140 -6.95 10.64 -5.53
C PRO A 140 -5.89 10.33 -6.60
N CYS A 141 -6.14 9.30 -7.38
CA CYS A 141 -5.31 8.99 -8.55
C CYS A 141 -5.42 10.16 -9.56
N PRO A 142 -4.30 10.66 -10.14
CA PRO A 142 -4.34 11.78 -11.09
C PRO A 142 -5.17 11.48 -12.35
N CYS A 143 -5.39 10.21 -12.70
CA CYS A 143 -6.27 9.86 -13.81
C CYS A 143 -7.76 9.91 -13.46
N ARG A 144 -8.13 10.05 -12.19
CA ARG A 144 -9.51 10.05 -11.69
C ARG A 144 -10.34 8.84 -12.16
N GLY A 145 -9.70 7.67 -12.26
CA GLY A 145 -10.35 6.43 -12.72
C GLY A 145 -10.51 6.31 -14.24
N THR A 146 -10.02 7.26 -15.04
CA THR A 146 -10.10 7.19 -16.51
C THR A 146 -8.99 6.34 -17.13
N GLY A 147 -7.95 6.01 -16.35
CA GLY A 147 -6.74 5.36 -16.86
C GLY A 147 -5.85 6.26 -17.74
N ARG A 148 -6.23 7.53 -17.97
CA ARG A 148 -5.44 8.51 -18.72
C ARG A 148 -5.24 9.79 -17.92
N ILE A 149 -4.11 10.46 -18.13
CA ILE A 149 -3.78 11.73 -17.49
C ILE A 149 -3.59 12.75 -18.61
N ALA A 150 -4.35 13.84 -18.57
CA ALA A 150 -4.17 14.97 -19.49
C ALA A 150 -2.93 15.76 -19.05
N LEU A 151 -1.99 15.96 -19.98
CA LEU A 151 -0.77 16.75 -19.76
C LEU A 151 -0.88 18.14 -20.40
N ALA A 152 -1.61 18.25 -21.51
CA ALA A 152 -1.97 19.48 -22.22
C ALA A 152 -3.20 19.21 -23.10
N GLU A 153 -3.77 20.25 -23.74
CA GLU A 153 -5.03 20.15 -24.51
C GLU A 153 -5.05 19.02 -25.56
N ALA A 154 -3.91 18.72 -26.18
CA ALA A 154 -3.79 17.66 -27.19
C ALA A 154 -3.02 16.41 -26.71
N PHE A 155 -2.50 16.41 -25.47
CA PHE A 155 -1.59 15.37 -24.99
C PHE A 155 -2.15 14.67 -23.77
N SER A 156 -2.32 13.35 -23.87
CA SER A 156 -2.60 12.49 -22.73
C SER A 156 -1.62 11.33 -22.70
N MET A 157 -1.32 10.87 -21.49
CA MET A 157 -0.57 9.64 -21.29
C MET A 157 -1.42 8.63 -20.52
N LEU A 158 -1.06 7.36 -20.65
CA LEU A 158 -1.62 6.31 -19.81
C LEU A 158 -1.18 6.53 -18.36
N CYS A 159 -2.09 6.31 -17.42
CA CYS A 159 -1.76 6.40 -16.00
C CYS A 159 -0.71 5.32 -15.67
N PRO A 160 0.47 5.68 -15.15
CA PRO A 160 1.55 4.72 -14.91
C PRO A 160 1.24 3.73 -13.77
N VAL A 161 0.16 3.95 -13.02
CA VAL A 161 -0.26 3.09 -11.90
C VAL A 161 -1.14 1.93 -12.35
N HIS A 162 -1.91 2.11 -13.42
CA HIS A 162 -2.85 1.10 -13.90
C HIS A 162 -2.23 0.28 -15.03
N SER A 163 -2.48 -1.03 -15.03
CA SER A 163 -2.07 -1.88 -16.14
C SER A 163 -2.79 -1.46 -17.44
N ALA A 164 -2.17 -1.72 -18.60
CA ALA A 164 -2.81 -1.45 -19.89
C ALA A 164 -4.17 -2.16 -20.03
N THR A 165 -4.29 -3.37 -19.49
CA THR A 165 -5.54 -4.15 -19.48
C THR A 165 -6.61 -3.46 -18.65
N THR A 166 -6.25 -2.96 -17.46
CA THR A 166 -7.14 -2.16 -16.60
C THR A 166 -7.60 -0.91 -17.35
N ILE A 167 -6.68 -0.19 -17.99
CA ILE A 167 -6.99 1.01 -18.78
C ILE A 167 -7.93 0.71 -19.95
N GLN A 168 -7.70 -0.39 -20.68
CA GLN A 168 -8.58 -0.78 -21.78
C GLN A 168 -9.99 -1.13 -21.29
N ALA A 169 -10.11 -1.78 -20.13
CA ALA A 169 -11.42 -2.05 -19.52
C ALA A 169 -12.17 -0.75 -19.20
N HIS A 170 -11.49 0.25 -18.66
CA HIS A 170 -12.07 1.59 -18.43
C HIS A 170 -12.57 2.25 -19.72
N GLN A 171 -11.78 2.17 -20.80
CA GLN A 171 -12.12 2.80 -22.08
C GLN A 171 -13.34 2.19 -22.77
N ARG A 172 -13.68 0.93 -22.47
CA ARG A 172 -14.87 0.25 -23.02
C ARG A 172 -16.17 0.59 -22.27
N GLY A 173 -16.14 1.54 -21.33
CA GLY A 173 -17.31 1.90 -20.54
C GLY A 173 -17.61 0.91 -19.42
N GLY A 174 -16.61 0.16 -18.95
CA GLY A 174 -16.75 -0.58 -17.70
C GLY A 174 -16.94 0.41 -16.55
N GLU A 175 -18.13 0.46 -16.00
CA GLU A 175 -18.47 1.28 -14.83
C GLU A 175 -17.50 0.96 -13.69
N TRP A 176 -16.73 1.96 -13.28
CA TRP A 176 -15.81 1.80 -12.16
C TRP A 176 -16.61 1.92 -10.87
N MET A 177 -16.86 0.79 -10.22
CA MET A 177 -17.29 0.80 -8.82
C MET A 177 -16.14 1.38 -7.98
N PRO A 178 -16.29 2.55 -7.35
CA PRO A 178 -15.26 3.08 -6.47
C PRO A 178 -15.06 2.13 -5.30
N GLY A 179 -13.92 1.39 -5.32
CA GLY A 179 -13.50 0.54 -4.20
C GLY A 179 -13.19 -0.93 -4.49
N GLY A 180 -13.14 -1.40 -5.75
CA GLY A 180 -12.77 -2.79 -5.99
C GLY A 180 -12.19 -3.08 -7.37
N VAL A 181 -10.99 -3.63 -7.39
CA VAL A 181 -10.58 -4.52 -8.48
C VAL A 181 -11.63 -5.66 -8.51
N PRO A 182 -12.17 -6.07 -9.67
CA PRO A 182 -13.21 -7.10 -9.71
C PRO A 182 -12.76 -8.33 -8.92
N ALA A 183 -13.64 -8.88 -8.08
CA ALA A 183 -13.31 -10.03 -7.23
C ALA A 183 -12.72 -11.20 -8.04
N GLU A 184 -13.10 -11.33 -9.32
CA GLU A 184 -12.58 -12.31 -10.27
C GLU A 184 -11.11 -12.07 -10.63
N VAL A 185 -10.72 -10.81 -10.85
CA VAL A 185 -9.34 -10.41 -11.11
C VAL A 185 -8.51 -10.61 -9.85
N LEU A 186 -9.00 -10.21 -8.69
CA LEU A 186 -8.31 -10.45 -7.41
C LEU A 186 -8.20 -11.95 -7.08
N ALA A 187 -9.24 -12.74 -7.36
CA ALA A 187 -9.23 -14.19 -7.19
C ALA A 187 -8.20 -14.87 -8.10
N SER A 188 -8.03 -14.40 -9.35
CA SER A 188 -6.95 -14.88 -10.24
C SER A 188 -5.54 -14.57 -9.73
N PHE A 189 -5.39 -13.61 -8.82
CA PHE A 189 -4.14 -13.29 -8.12
C PHE A 189 -4.09 -13.83 -6.67
N GLY A 190 -5.08 -14.62 -6.24
CA GLY A 190 -5.17 -15.17 -4.88
C GLY A 190 -5.40 -14.12 -3.79
N LEU A 191 -6.02 -12.99 -4.12
CA LEU A 191 -6.40 -11.92 -3.20
C LEU A 191 -7.91 -11.99 -2.94
N THR A 192 -8.31 -11.97 -1.67
CA THR A 192 -9.73 -11.85 -1.27
C THR A 192 -10.03 -10.38 -0.92
N THR A 193 -11.14 -9.84 -1.43
CA THR A 193 -11.61 -8.52 -1.02
C THR A 193 -12.26 -8.61 0.35
N SER A 194 -11.68 -7.94 1.35
CA SER A 194 -12.38 -7.65 2.60
C SER A 194 -13.37 -6.49 2.35
N THR A 195 -14.63 -6.83 2.08
CA THR A 195 -15.72 -5.86 1.93
C THR A 195 -16.20 -5.39 3.31
N ARG A 196 -15.37 -4.63 4.02
CA ARG A 196 -15.91 -3.82 5.13
C ARG A 196 -16.59 -2.59 4.53
N PRO A 197 -17.90 -2.40 4.70
CA PRO A 197 -18.56 -1.19 4.24
C PRO A 197 -17.95 0.01 4.97
N VAL A 198 -17.46 0.98 4.21
CA VAL A 198 -17.17 2.31 4.73
C VAL A 198 -18.53 2.95 4.98
N THR A 199 -19.00 2.93 6.22
CA THR A 199 -20.13 3.77 6.62
C THR A 199 -19.72 5.21 6.43
N GLY A 200 -20.33 5.87 5.44
CA GLY A 200 -20.09 7.26 5.12
C GLY A 200 -20.34 8.16 6.33
N SER A 201 -19.30 8.93 6.68
CA SER A 201 -19.43 10.14 7.50
C SER A 201 -20.19 11.17 6.68
N ALA A 202 -21.50 11.27 6.89
CA ALA A 202 -22.24 12.48 6.59
C ALA A 202 -21.77 13.55 7.57
N ASP A 203 -20.91 14.45 7.11
CA ASP A 203 -20.73 15.84 7.58
C ASP A 203 -19.46 16.43 6.94
N ALA A 204 -19.62 16.98 5.74
CA ALA A 204 -18.64 17.88 5.13
C ALA A 204 -19.34 18.77 4.09
N ALA A 205 -20.30 19.56 4.56
CA ALA A 205 -20.82 20.70 3.82
C ALA A 205 -20.86 21.89 4.77
N GLU A 206 -19.78 22.69 4.82
CA GLU A 206 -19.88 24.14 5.05
C GLU A 206 -18.54 24.90 4.95
N VAL A 207 -18.63 26.07 4.31
CA VAL A 207 -17.85 27.31 4.49
C VAL A 207 -16.42 27.38 3.95
N TRP A 208 -16.30 27.89 2.72
CA TRP A 208 -15.27 28.85 2.34
C TRP A 208 -15.93 30.08 1.71
N GLY A 209 -16.46 30.97 2.54
CA GLY A 209 -16.77 32.34 2.16
C GLY A 209 -15.56 33.22 2.46
N VAL A 210 -14.91 33.73 1.42
CA VAL A 210 -13.88 34.76 1.52
C VAL A 210 -14.59 36.09 1.28
N GLU A 211 -14.70 36.94 2.30
CA GLU A 211 -15.00 38.36 2.11
C GLU A 211 -13.71 39.14 1.84
N ALA A 212 -13.81 40.13 0.95
CA ALA A 212 -12.77 41.03 0.49
C ALA A 212 -12.84 42.38 1.23
#